data_AF-A0A350PAK2-F1
#
_entry.id   AF-A0A350PAK2-F1
#
_cell.length_a   1.000
_cell.length_b   1.000
_cell.length_c   1.000
_cell.angle_alpha   90.00
_cell.angle_beta   90.00
_cell.angle_gamma   90.00
#
_symmetry.space_group_name_H-M   'P 1'
#
loop_
_entity.id
_entity.type
_entity.pdbx_description
1 polymer ?
#
loop_
_entity_poly.entity_id
_entity_poly.type
_entity_poly.pdbx_seq_one_letter_code
_entity_poly.pdbx_strand_id
1 'polypeptide(L)'
;FYVEKEVVREERRMRIESNPIGRLIEEFVAVAFTAHPYGRPVVGWNSDITATTIEDARDFYDKYYVPSNITIAIAGDVDPKRMKKLAEEYFGDFRGKGKVAPPVTTVEPTQRGERRFTKEGNSQPIMLIGYHG
;
A
#
# COMPACT_ATOMS: atom_id res chain seq x y z
N PHE A 1 -2.95 13.85 12.90
CA PHE A 1 -1.70 13.41 12.26
C PHE A 1 -0.76 12.74 13.25
N TYR A 2 -0.18 13.43 14.24
CA TYR A 2 0.78 12.81 15.17
C TYR A 2 0.21 11.64 16.01
N VAL A 3 -1.03 11.76 16.48
CA VAL A 3 -1.73 10.64 17.16
C VAL A 3 -1.91 9.45 16.21
N GLU A 4 -2.37 9.71 14.99
CA GLU A 4 -2.55 8.67 13.95
C GLU A 4 -1.23 7.98 13.59
N LYS A 5 -0.14 8.74 13.54
CA LYS A 5 1.21 8.21 13.27
C LYS A 5 1.65 7.20 14.33
N GLU A 6 1.36 7.45 15.61
CA GLU A 6 1.63 6.47 16.66
C GLU A 6 0.73 5.23 16.54
N VAL A 7 -0.55 5.39 16.16
CA VAL A 7 -1.43 4.25 15.87
C VAL A 7 -0.88 3.38 14.75
N VAL A 8 -0.38 3.97 13.66
CA VAL A 8 0.24 3.24 12.54
C VAL A 8 1.50 2.48 12.98
N ARG A 9 2.30 3.07 13.89
CA ARG A 9 3.48 2.38 14.45
C ARG A 9 3.07 1.18 15.30
N GLU A 10 2.03 1.31 16.12
CA GLU A 10 1.50 0.19 16.89
C GLU A 10 0.88 -0.88 15.99
N GLU A 11 0.20 -0.51 14.91
CA GLU A 11 -0.28 -1.46 13.91
C GLU A 11 0.88 -2.25 13.28
N ARG A 12 1.98 -1.58 12.89
CA ARG A 12 3.17 -2.26 12.37
C ARG A 12 3.74 -3.23 13.41
N ARG A 13 3.87 -2.80 14.66
CA ARG A 13 4.36 -3.65 15.77
C ARG A 13 3.50 -4.90 15.92
N MET A 14 2.18 -4.75 15.92
CA MET A 14 1.23 -5.86 16.11
C MET A 14 1.13 -6.79 14.88
N ARG A 15 1.08 -6.24 13.67
CA ARG A 15 0.84 -7.04 12.45
C ARG A 15 2.11 -7.67 11.90
N ILE A 16 3.24 -7.00 12.04
CA ILE A 16 4.50 -7.40 11.42
C ILE A 16 5.50 -7.81 12.49
N GLU A 17 5.92 -6.92 13.37
CA GLU A 17 7.11 -7.16 14.21
C GLU A 17 6.91 -8.26 15.25
N SER A 18 5.71 -8.34 15.85
CA SER A 18 5.36 -9.39 16.82
C SER A 18 4.81 -10.67 16.19
N ASN A 19 4.56 -10.68 14.87
CA ASN A 19 3.97 -11.81 14.16
C ASN A 19 5.02 -12.52 13.28
N PRO A 20 5.36 -13.80 13.54
CA PRO A 20 6.35 -14.53 12.73
C PRO A 20 5.96 -14.65 11.26
N ILE A 21 4.68 -14.80 10.93
CA ILE A 21 4.20 -14.85 9.54
C ILE A 21 4.36 -13.48 8.88
N GLY A 22 3.99 -12.40 9.58
CA GLY A 22 4.15 -11.03 9.09
C GLY A 22 5.61 -10.71 8.74
N ARG A 23 6.55 -11.05 9.63
CA ARG A 23 7.99 -10.89 9.39
C ARG A 23 8.52 -11.73 8.24
N LEU A 24 7.98 -12.94 8.03
CA LEU A 24 8.37 -13.81 6.93
C LEU A 24 7.90 -13.25 5.58
N ILE A 25 6.64 -12.80 5.52
CA ILE A 25 6.06 -12.23 4.29
C ILE A 25 6.75 -10.92 3.91
N GLU A 26 7.01 -10.02 4.88
CA GLU A 26 7.71 -8.76 4.62
C GLU A 26 9.10 -9.01 4.01
N GLU A 27 9.87 -9.93 4.61
CA GLU A 27 11.19 -10.30 4.11
C GLU A 27 11.11 -10.98 2.73
N PHE A 28 10.15 -11.90 2.55
CA PHE A 28 9.95 -12.60 1.28
C PHE A 28 9.67 -11.63 0.14
N VAL A 29 8.79 -10.65 0.34
CA VAL A 29 8.45 -9.65 -0.67
C VAL A 29 9.65 -8.73 -0.97
N ALA A 30 10.41 -8.32 0.07
CA ALA A 30 11.61 -7.51 -0.10
C ALA A 30 12.72 -8.25 -0.87
N VAL A 31 12.85 -9.56 -0.69
CA VAL A 31 13.79 -10.40 -1.43
C VAL A 31 13.28 -10.71 -2.86
N ALA A 32 11.97 -10.88 -3.02
CA ALA A 32 11.35 -11.21 -4.30
C ALA A 32 11.44 -10.06 -5.32
N PHE A 33 11.39 -8.79 -4.90
CA PHE A 33 11.48 -7.63 -5.80
C PHE A 33 12.74 -6.80 -5.52
N THR A 34 13.60 -6.64 -6.52
CA THR A 34 14.84 -5.85 -6.41
C THR A 34 14.63 -4.38 -6.69
N ALA A 35 13.79 -4.05 -7.67
CA ALA A 35 13.59 -2.68 -8.13
C ALA A 35 12.13 -2.22 -8.00
N HIS A 36 11.19 -3.11 -8.26
CA HIS A 36 9.77 -2.75 -8.29
C HIS A 36 9.27 -2.30 -6.91
N PRO A 37 8.40 -1.27 -6.83
CA PRO A 37 7.87 -0.76 -5.56
C PRO A 37 7.14 -1.79 -4.70
N TYR A 38 6.75 -2.93 -5.26
CA TYR A 38 6.15 -4.05 -4.50
C TYR A 38 7.07 -4.62 -3.43
N GLY A 39 8.40 -4.47 -3.56
CA GLY A 39 9.34 -4.85 -2.50
C GLY A 39 9.21 -4.00 -1.23
N ARG A 40 8.46 -2.89 -1.27
CA ARG A 40 8.25 -2.01 -0.11
C ARG A 40 7.01 -2.47 0.68
N PRO A 41 7.10 -2.62 2.01
CA PRO A 41 5.94 -2.97 2.81
C PRO A 41 4.87 -1.89 2.73
N VAL A 42 3.59 -2.29 2.67
CA VAL A 42 2.44 -1.37 2.49
C VAL A 42 2.36 -0.34 3.63
N VAL A 43 2.62 -0.75 4.87
CA VAL A 43 2.65 0.14 6.05
C VAL A 43 3.89 1.05 6.05
N GLY A 44 4.89 0.75 5.22
CA GLY A 44 6.19 1.43 5.19
C GLY A 44 7.15 0.90 6.26
N TRP A 45 8.42 1.28 6.16
CA TRP A 45 9.43 0.95 7.16
C TRP A 45 9.25 1.83 8.41
N ASN A 46 9.63 1.34 9.59
CA ASN A 46 9.50 2.12 10.83
C ASN A 46 10.26 3.46 10.77
N SER A 47 11.42 3.50 10.10
CA SER A 47 12.16 4.74 9.84
C SER A 47 11.34 5.73 9.01
N ASP A 48 10.66 5.25 7.96
CA ASP A 48 9.88 6.08 7.06
C ASP A 48 8.67 6.65 7.81
N ILE A 49 7.93 5.80 8.53
CA ILE A 49 6.78 6.22 9.34
C ILE A 49 7.22 7.31 10.33
N THR A 50 8.37 7.12 10.99
CA THR A 50 8.94 8.08 11.95
C THR A 50 9.36 9.39 11.29
N ALA A 51 9.78 9.37 10.03
CA ALA A 51 10.18 10.56 9.29
C ALA A 51 8.97 11.31 8.67
N THR A 52 7.86 10.63 8.37
CA THR A 52 6.71 11.25 7.68
C THR A 52 6.14 12.47 8.42
N THR A 53 5.94 13.55 7.68
CA THR A 53 5.37 14.82 8.14
C THR A 53 3.91 14.98 7.68
N ILE A 54 3.20 15.98 8.22
CA ILE A 54 1.84 16.28 7.77
C ILE A 54 1.84 16.88 6.36
N GLU A 55 2.92 17.57 5.99
CA GLU A 55 3.16 18.08 4.64
C GLU A 55 3.25 16.92 3.65
N ASP A 56 4.00 15.85 3.95
CA ASP A 56 4.07 14.66 3.08
C ASP A 56 2.69 14.04 2.83
N ALA A 57 1.84 13.99 3.86
CA ALA A 57 0.48 13.46 3.73
C ALA A 57 -0.42 14.37 2.88
N ARG A 58 -0.29 15.69 3.03
CA ARG A 58 -1.01 16.67 2.19
C ARG A 58 -0.56 16.59 0.73
N ASP A 59 0.74 16.49 0.51
CA ASP A 59 1.32 16.35 -0.83
C ASP A 59 0.87 15.04 -1.49
N PHE A 60 0.82 13.95 -0.73
CA PHE A 60 0.27 12.68 -1.20
C PHE A 60 -1.21 12.83 -1.59
N TYR A 61 -2.03 13.45 -0.73
CA TYR A 61 -3.44 13.70 -1.03
C TYR A 61 -3.61 14.53 -2.30
N ASP A 62 -2.95 15.68 -2.37
CA ASP A 62 -3.03 16.60 -3.50
C ASP A 62 -2.58 15.94 -4.82
N LYS A 63 -1.61 15.04 -4.75
CA LYS A 63 -1.05 14.32 -5.91
C LYS A 63 -1.91 13.16 -6.39
N TYR A 64 -2.45 12.35 -5.48
CA TYR A 64 -3.09 11.07 -5.84
C TYR A 64 -4.62 11.08 -5.74
N TYR A 65 -5.22 11.97 -4.94
CA TYR A 65 -6.68 12.12 -4.83
C TYR A 65 -7.19 13.09 -5.90
N VAL A 66 -7.30 12.58 -7.12
CA VAL A 66 -7.81 13.32 -8.28
C VAL A 66 -8.99 12.56 -8.90
N PRO A 67 -10.00 13.25 -9.48
CA PRO A 67 -11.20 12.58 -10.01
C PRO A 67 -10.90 11.50 -11.04
N SER A 68 -9.87 11.71 -11.87
CA SER A 68 -9.42 10.75 -12.89
C SER A 68 -8.77 9.48 -12.31
N ASN A 69 -8.51 9.45 -10.99
CA ASN A 69 -7.90 8.33 -10.26
C ASN A 69 -8.82 7.78 -9.15
N ILE A 70 -10.12 8.09 -9.19
CA ILE A 70 -11.11 7.62 -8.22
C ILE A 70 -12.19 6.83 -8.94
N THR A 71 -12.55 5.67 -8.38
CA THR A 71 -13.68 4.85 -8.81
C THR A 71 -14.65 4.69 -7.64
N ILE A 72 -15.93 4.96 -7.86
CA ILE A 72 -16.99 4.77 -6.87
C ILE A 72 -17.76 3.50 -7.26
N ALA A 73 -17.75 2.50 -6.38
CA ALA A 73 -18.49 1.26 -6.54
C ALA A 73 -19.69 1.23 -5.59
N ILE A 74 -20.88 0.93 -6.13
CA ILE A 74 -22.14 0.84 -5.39
C ILE A 74 -22.78 -0.51 -5.72
N ALA A 75 -23.10 -1.30 -4.70
CA ALA A 75 -23.68 -2.63 -4.85
C ALA A 75 -24.81 -2.85 -3.83
N GLY A 76 -25.87 -3.53 -4.27
CA GLY A 76 -27.05 -3.82 -3.46
C GLY A 76 -28.35 -3.62 -4.25
N ASP A 77 -29.47 -3.57 -3.54
CA ASP A 77 -30.78 -3.22 -4.10
C ASP A 77 -30.89 -1.70 -4.27
N VAL A 78 -30.38 -1.20 -5.39
CA VAL A 78 -30.35 0.24 -5.70
C VAL A 78 -30.78 0.51 -7.12
N ASP A 79 -31.40 1.67 -7.36
CA ASP A 79 -31.64 2.19 -8.71
C ASP A 79 -30.36 2.86 -9.24
N PRO A 80 -29.73 2.34 -10.31
CA PRO A 80 -28.50 2.92 -10.87
C PRO A 80 -28.66 4.37 -11.33
N LYS A 81 -29.84 4.77 -11.80
CA LYS A 81 -30.07 6.16 -12.25
C LYS A 81 -30.07 7.12 -11.08
N ARG A 82 -30.78 6.76 -10.00
CA ARG A 82 -30.74 7.53 -8.75
C ARG A 82 -29.34 7.60 -8.18
N MET A 83 -28.61 6.49 -8.15
CA MET A 83 -27.24 6.45 -7.62
C MET A 83 -26.29 7.32 -8.43
N LYS A 84 -26.38 7.30 -9.76
CA LYS A 84 -25.59 8.18 -10.62
C LYS A 84 -25.87 9.66 -10.34
N LYS A 85 -27.14 10.04 -10.20
CA LYS A 85 -27.50 11.43 -9.89
C LYS A 85 -26.90 11.89 -8.55
N LEU A 86 -26.99 11.06 -7.51
CA LEU A 86 -26.39 11.38 -6.21
C LEU A 86 -24.86 11.44 -6.29
N ALA A 87 -24.23 10.55 -7.05
CA ALA A 87 -22.79 10.59 -7.25
C ALA A 87 -22.35 11.89 -7.94
N GLU A 88 -23.09 12.34 -8.96
CA GLU A 88 -22.85 13.63 -9.62
C GLU A 88 -23.09 14.81 -8.67
N GLU A 89 -24.15 14.76 -7.86
CA GLU A 89 -24.48 15.81 -6.89
C GLU A 89 -23.41 15.97 -5.80
N TYR A 90 -22.89 14.87 -5.24
CA TYR A 90 -21.93 14.93 -4.13
C TYR A 90 -20.47 14.99 -4.56
N PHE A 91 -20.11 14.43 -5.71
CA PHE A 91 -18.72 14.31 -6.14
C PHE A 91 -18.40 15.03 -7.46
N GLY A 92 -19.41 15.51 -8.21
CA GLY A 92 -19.21 16.11 -9.53
C GLY A 92 -18.37 17.39 -9.54
N ASP A 93 -18.37 18.13 -8.43
CA ASP A 93 -17.58 19.36 -8.28
C ASP A 93 -16.17 19.12 -7.73
N PHE A 94 -15.83 17.89 -7.35
CA PHE A 94 -14.48 17.58 -6.92
C PHE A 94 -13.53 17.65 -8.13
N ARG A 95 -12.50 18.50 -8.05
CA ARG A 95 -11.51 18.68 -9.12
C ARG A 95 -10.13 18.10 -8.79
N GLY A 96 -9.83 17.87 -7.51
CA GLY A 96 -8.47 17.54 -7.06
C GLY A 96 -7.47 18.68 -7.32
N LYS A 97 -6.22 18.52 -6.87
CA LYS A 97 -5.12 19.46 -7.23
C LYS A 97 -4.15 18.88 -8.26
N GLY A 98 -3.95 17.58 -8.26
CA GLY A 98 -3.16 16.87 -9.27
C GLY A 98 -3.87 16.76 -10.62
N LYS A 99 -3.11 16.46 -11.68
CA LYS A 99 -3.64 16.26 -13.03
C LYS A 99 -3.94 14.78 -13.32
N VAL A 100 -2.96 13.92 -13.07
CA VAL A 100 -3.02 12.46 -13.25
C VAL A 100 -2.05 11.84 -12.25
N ALA A 101 -2.45 10.76 -11.59
CA ALA A 101 -1.53 10.00 -10.75
C ALA A 101 -0.38 9.44 -11.60
N PRO A 102 0.90 9.63 -11.20
CA PRO A 102 2.02 9.16 -12.00
C PRO A 102 1.98 7.63 -12.12
N PRO A 103 2.25 7.08 -13.33
CA PRO A 103 2.36 5.65 -13.49
C PRO A 103 3.60 5.12 -12.76
N VAL A 104 3.56 3.83 -12.39
CA VAL A 104 4.78 3.14 -11.95
C VAL A 104 5.67 2.94 -13.18
N THR A 105 6.83 3.57 -13.18
CA THR A 105 7.78 3.51 -14.31
C THR A 105 8.87 2.46 -14.10
N THR A 106 9.12 2.04 -12.87
CA THR A 106 10.13 1.03 -12.55
C THR A 106 9.63 -0.35 -12.94
N VAL A 107 10.37 -1.01 -13.83
CA VAL A 107 10.11 -2.40 -14.23
C VAL A 107 11.05 -3.33 -13.44
N GLU A 108 10.52 -4.41 -12.88
CA GLU A 108 11.35 -5.43 -12.21
C GLU A 108 12.25 -6.12 -13.24
N PRO A 109 13.58 -6.19 -13.02
CA PRO A 109 14.45 -6.98 -13.89
C PRO A 109 14.10 -8.46 -13.79
N THR A 110 14.19 -9.19 -14.90
CA THR A 110 13.99 -10.64 -14.93
C THR A 110 14.87 -11.34 -13.90
N GLN A 111 14.26 -12.14 -13.03
CA GLN A 111 14.98 -12.97 -12.08
C GLN A 111 15.76 -14.07 -12.83
N ARG A 112 17.08 -14.14 -12.60
CA ARG A 112 17.98 -15.10 -13.28
C ARG A 112 18.35 -16.32 -12.43
N GLY A 113 17.84 -16.43 -11.22
CA GLY A 113 18.16 -17.51 -10.30
C GLY A 113 17.38 -17.43 -8.99
N GLU A 114 17.45 -18.47 -8.18
CA GLU A 114 16.80 -18.51 -6.87
C GLU A 114 17.31 -17.38 -5.98
N ARG A 115 16.37 -16.74 -5.27
CA ARG A 115 16.68 -15.91 -4.12
C ARG A 115 16.12 -16.61 -2.88
N ARG A 116 16.96 -16.77 -1.86
CA ARG A 116 16.62 -17.49 -0.63
C ARG A 116 17.06 -16.69 0.57
N PHE A 117 16.23 -16.73 1.61
CA PHE A 117 16.58 -16.25 2.95
C PHE A 117 16.06 -17.23 3.99
N THR A 118 16.63 -17.16 5.18
CA THR A 118 16.18 -17.90 6.37
C THR A 118 16.07 -16.91 7.52
N LYS A 119 15.00 -17.01 8.30
CA LYS A 119 14.80 -16.16 9.48
C LYS A 119 14.53 -17.06 10.69
N GLU A 120 15.41 -16.95 11.68
CA GLU A 120 15.24 -17.67 12.94
C GLU A 120 14.34 -16.88 13.89
N GLY A 121 13.52 -17.58 14.66
CA GLY A 121 12.63 -16.96 15.64
C GLY A 121 11.73 -17.96 16.36
N ASN A 122 11.05 -17.47 17.39
CA ASN A 122 10.10 -18.26 18.18
C ASN A 122 8.80 -18.50 17.40
N SER A 123 8.80 -19.48 16.51
CA SER A 123 7.61 -19.94 15.79
C SER A 123 7.73 -21.40 15.39
N GLN A 124 6.63 -21.99 14.92
CA GLN A 124 6.71 -23.23 14.14
C GLN A 124 7.48 -22.97 12.83
N PRO A 125 8.08 -24.00 12.20
CA PRO A 125 8.69 -23.87 10.88
C PRO A 125 7.66 -23.46 9.83
N ILE A 126 8.04 -22.50 8.98
CA ILE A 126 7.19 -22.01 7.88
C ILE A 126 8.05 -21.88 6.64
N MET A 127 7.53 -22.33 5.50
CA MET A 127 8.17 -22.21 4.19
C MET A 127 7.24 -21.46 3.24
N LEU A 128 7.78 -20.46 2.54
CA LEU A 128 7.09 -19.71 1.50
C LEU A 128 7.91 -19.78 0.21
N ILE A 129 7.26 -20.12 -0.90
CA ILE A 129 7.86 -20.21 -2.23
C ILE A 129 6.97 -19.41 -3.17
N GLY A 130 7.57 -18.59 -4.02
CA GLY A 130 6.85 -17.89 -5.09
C GLY A 130 7.72 -17.74 -6.33
N TYR A 131 7.06 -17.47 -7.44
CA TYR A 131 7.66 -17.31 -8.75
C TYR A 131 7.19 -15.98 -9.33
N HIS A 132 8.06 -15.31 -10.09
CA HIS A 132 7.62 -14.17 -10.90
C HIS A 132 6.69 -14.69 -12.01
N GLY A 133 5.47 -14.13 -12.05
CA GLY A 133 4.47 -14.42 -13.09
C GLY A 133 4.45 -13.37 -14.18
#